data_AF-A0A914G2U9-F1
#
_entry.id   AF-A0A914G2U9-F1
#
_cell.length_a   1.000
_cell.length_b   1.000
_cell.length_c   1.000
_cell.angle_alpha   90.00
_cell.angle_beta   90.00
_cell.angle_gamma   90.00
#
_symmetry.space_group_name_H-M   'P 1'
#
loop_
_entity.id
_entity.type
_entity.pdbx_description
1 polymer ?
#
loop_
_entity_poly.entity_id
_entity_poly.type
_entity_poly.pdbx_seq_one_letter_code
_entity_poly.pdbx_strand_id
1 'polypeptide(L)'
;ERESANLKKAQDEGVKENIRISMVNLFDINFRAGKFYEAAKLYSRSLRDYCNTPKTVVPMLLSHVKVLMYMQDYYRVETYLNQAERAIVDSQERELKHGRNIAVFPPRDEKASKFAIQQAGKDMAKINAVMGVTKMCNKNYSTAADKFVYVDHEVFEFPDLLSNTDIAFAGCFCALASYDRNQLKEKVITNANFRKFLEPEEKVINNANFRKFLEPEGNE
;
A
#
# COMPACT_ATOMS: atom_id res chain seq x y z
N GLU A 1 -13.50 20.41 18.68
CA GLU A 1 -14.79 21.11 18.91
C GLU A 1 -15.34 21.76 17.64
N ARG A 2 -14.57 22.61 16.94
CA ARG A 2 -15.02 23.22 15.67
C ARG A 2 -15.36 22.18 14.58
N GLU A 3 -14.48 21.22 14.31
CA GLU A 3 -14.75 20.20 13.28
C GLU A 3 -15.84 19.19 13.68
N SER A 4 -15.99 18.88 14.97
CA SER A 4 -17.13 18.08 15.44
C SER A 4 -18.46 18.82 15.27
N ALA A 5 -18.47 20.15 15.34
CA ALA A 5 -19.65 20.96 15.03
C ALA A 5 -19.91 21.04 13.52
N ASN A 6 -18.86 21.15 12.71
CA ASN A 6 -18.97 21.10 11.24
C ASN A 6 -19.53 19.74 10.77
N LEU A 7 -19.09 18.64 11.38
CA LEU A 7 -19.62 17.31 11.08
C LEU A 7 -21.12 17.22 11.38
N LYS A 8 -21.56 17.74 12.52
CA LYS A 8 -23.00 17.77 12.87
C LYS A 8 -23.79 18.60 11.86
N LYS A 9 -23.30 19.80 11.50
CA LYS A 9 -23.92 20.63 10.46
C LYS A 9 -24.00 19.91 9.11
N ALA A 10 -22.92 19.26 8.68
CA ALA A 10 -22.90 18.49 7.43
C ALA A 10 -23.86 17.29 7.47
N GLN A 11 -24.04 16.66 8.64
CA GLN A 11 -25.04 15.61 8.85
C GLN A 11 -26.47 16.16 8.75
N ASP A 12 -26.74 17.32 9.33
CA ASP A 12 -28.03 18.01 9.27
C ASP A 12 -28.36 18.44 7.83
N GLU A 13 -27.36 18.85 7.05
CA GLU A 13 -27.47 19.19 5.62
C GLU A 13 -27.67 17.95 4.71
N GLY A 14 -27.33 16.75 5.18
CA GLY A 14 -27.52 15.48 4.46
C GLY A 14 -26.63 15.27 3.23
N VAL A 15 -25.67 16.16 2.96
CA VAL A 15 -24.78 16.05 1.78
C VAL A 15 -23.67 15.05 2.07
N LYS A 16 -23.76 13.86 1.48
CA LYS A 16 -22.82 12.73 1.69
C LYS A 16 -21.34 13.12 1.51
N GLU A 17 -21.03 13.93 0.51
CA GLU A 17 -19.65 14.36 0.25
C GLU A 17 -19.13 15.33 1.32
N ASN A 18 -19.95 16.25 1.81
CA ASN A 18 -19.57 17.16 2.89
C ASN A 18 -19.35 16.40 4.20
N ILE A 19 -20.18 15.38 4.47
CA ILE A 19 -20.02 14.48 5.62
C ILE A 19 -18.68 13.75 5.49
N ARG A 20 -18.37 13.19 4.32
CA ARG A 20 -17.11 12.48 4.05
C ARG A 20 -15.89 13.38 4.29
N ILE A 21 -15.88 14.58 3.71
CA ILE A 21 -14.78 15.56 3.88
C ILE A 21 -14.61 15.95 5.35
N SER A 22 -15.71 16.27 6.03
CA SER A 22 -15.67 16.64 7.46
C SER A 22 -15.13 15.50 8.34
N MET A 23 -15.50 14.26 8.03
CA MET A 23 -14.96 13.09 8.73
C MET A 23 -13.47 12.86 8.46
N VAL A 24 -12.99 13.05 7.23
CA VAL A 24 -11.56 12.97 6.90
C VAL A 24 -10.77 14.04 7.65
N ASN A 25 -11.28 15.28 7.72
CA ASN A 25 -10.63 16.35 8.48
C ASN A 25 -10.60 16.05 9.98
N LEU A 26 -11.70 15.54 10.54
CA LEU A 26 -11.77 15.14 11.94
C LEU A 26 -10.80 13.99 12.24
N PHE A 27 -10.66 13.06 11.29
CA PHE A 27 -9.66 12.00 11.37
C PHE A 27 -8.25 12.56 11.46
N ASP A 28 -7.85 13.46 10.55
CA ASP A 28 -6.50 14.03 10.53
C ASP A 28 -6.17 14.76 11.83
N ILE A 29 -7.15 15.45 12.42
CA ILE A 29 -7.00 16.09 13.74
C ILE A 29 -6.78 15.04 14.82
N ASN A 30 -7.59 13.97 14.85
CA ASN A 30 -7.44 12.91 15.83
C ASN A 30 -6.13 12.15 15.67
N PHE A 31 -5.69 11.93 14.44
CA PHE A 31 -4.42 11.30 14.12
C PHE A 31 -3.25 12.14 14.60
N ARG A 32 -3.24 13.45 14.29
CA ARG A 32 -2.22 14.40 14.78
C ARG A 32 -2.24 14.57 16.30
N ALA A 33 -3.42 14.41 16.92
CA ALA A 33 -3.56 14.44 18.38
C ALA A 33 -3.16 13.11 19.07
N GLY A 34 -2.75 12.09 18.30
CA GLY A 34 -2.36 10.77 18.84
C GLY A 34 -3.55 9.93 19.34
N LYS A 35 -4.80 10.33 19.06
CA LYS A 35 -6.01 9.62 19.49
C LYS A 35 -6.39 8.52 18.50
N PHE A 36 -5.52 7.52 18.36
CA PHE A 36 -5.65 6.47 17.35
C PHE A 36 -6.93 5.63 17.48
N TYR A 37 -7.39 5.36 18.71
CA TYR A 37 -8.61 4.57 18.94
C TYR A 37 -9.87 5.27 18.42
N GLU A 38 -10.05 6.56 18.74
CA GLU A 38 -11.16 7.37 18.24
C GLU A 38 -11.09 7.54 16.71
N ALA A 39 -9.88 7.72 16.18
CA ALA A 39 -9.63 7.83 14.75
C ALA A 39 -10.02 6.54 13.99
N ALA A 40 -9.71 5.36 14.52
CA ALA A 40 -10.11 4.10 13.92
C ALA A 40 -11.63 3.88 13.98
N LYS A 41 -12.27 4.23 15.10
CA LYS A 41 -13.73 4.11 15.26
C LYS A 41 -14.50 4.93 14.22
N LEU A 42 -14.01 6.13 13.91
CA LEU A 42 -14.58 7.00 12.88
C LEU A 42 -14.58 6.34 11.48
N TYR A 43 -13.48 5.68 11.11
CA TYR A 43 -13.40 4.96 9.83
C TYR A 43 -14.25 3.68 9.81
N SER A 44 -14.22 2.87 10.88
CA SER A 44 -14.90 1.57 10.90
C SER A 44 -16.43 1.68 10.92
N ARG A 45 -17.00 2.74 11.53
CA ARG A 45 -18.45 2.86 11.73
C ARG A 45 -19.15 3.84 10.81
N SER A 46 -18.52 4.96 10.45
CA SER A 46 -19.23 6.04 9.79
C SER A 46 -18.74 6.32 8.38
N LEU A 47 -17.43 6.33 8.12
CA LEU A 47 -16.94 6.74 6.80
C LEU A 47 -17.22 5.71 5.69
N ARG A 48 -17.30 4.42 6.02
CA ARG A 48 -17.56 3.34 5.06
C ARG A 48 -18.88 3.53 4.28
N ASP A 49 -19.90 4.08 4.93
CA ASP A 49 -21.22 4.27 4.34
C ASP A 49 -21.27 5.42 3.31
N TYR A 50 -20.27 6.31 3.33
CA TYR A 50 -20.17 7.46 2.44
C TYR A 50 -19.11 7.29 1.34
N CYS A 51 -18.41 6.15 1.30
CA CYS A 51 -17.42 5.81 0.27
C CYS A 51 -17.96 4.71 -0.64
N ASN A 52 -18.37 5.09 -1.85
CA ASN A 52 -19.03 4.20 -2.83
C ASN A 52 -18.26 4.05 -4.15
N THR A 53 -17.20 4.84 -4.36
CA THR A 53 -16.35 4.78 -5.56
C THR A 53 -14.95 4.27 -5.20
N PRO A 54 -14.28 3.48 -6.06
CA PRO A 54 -12.93 2.99 -5.77
C PRO A 54 -11.94 4.14 -5.48
N LYS A 55 -12.11 5.28 -6.16
CA LYS A 55 -11.36 6.52 -5.94
C LYS A 55 -11.46 7.07 -4.52
N THR A 56 -12.56 6.82 -3.81
CA THR A 56 -12.76 7.27 -2.42
C THR A 56 -12.53 6.15 -1.41
N VAL A 57 -12.82 4.90 -1.78
CA VAL A 57 -12.65 3.71 -0.94
C VAL A 57 -11.17 3.39 -0.71
N VAL A 58 -10.33 3.43 -1.74
CA VAL A 58 -8.91 3.05 -1.61
C VAL A 58 -8.15 3.99 -0.66
N PRO A 59 -8.21 5.35 -0.82
CA PRO A 59 -7.56 6.26 0.13
C PRO A 59 -8.11 6.12 1.56
N MET A 60 -9.42 5.91 1.70
CA MET A 60 -10.07 5.66 2.99
C MET A 60 -9.48 4.43 3.69
N LEU A 61 -9.38 3.31 2.98
CA LEU A 61 -8.81 2.07 3.51
C LEU A 61 -7.33 2.23 3.88
N LEU A 62 -6.55 2.93 3.05
CA LEU A 62 -5.15 3.21 3.33
C LEU A 62 -4.96 4.07 4.60
N SER A 63 -5.78 5.10 4.79
CA SER A 63 -5.76 5.90 6.02
C SER A 63 -6.16 5.10 7.25
N HIS A 64 -7.12 4.19 7.12
CA HIS A 64 -7.50 3.29 8.23
C HIS A 64 -6.37 2.29 8.55
N VAL A 65 -5.76 1.69 7.54
CA VAL A 65 -4.60 0.79 7.67
C VAL A 65 -3.46 1.52 8.38
N LYS A 66 -3.17 2.77 8.02
CA LYS A 66 -2.15 3.58 8.70
C LYS A 66 -2.39 3.60 10.21
N VAL A 67 -3.61 3.89 10.66
CA VAL A 67 -3.93 3.93 12.11
C VAL A 67 -3.82 2.57 12.77
N LEU A 68 -4.26 1.51 12.09
CA LEU A 68 -4.13 0.15 12.61
C LEU A 68 -2.67 -0.28 12.76
N MET A 69 -1.79 0.17 11.86
CA MET A 69 -0.33 -0.04 11.99
C MET A 69 0.23 0.67 13.23
N TYR A 70 -0.18 1.90 13.51
CA TYR A 70 0.19 2.60 14.75
C TYR A 70 -0.36 1.93 16.02
N MET A 71 -1.52 1.24 15.91
CA MET A 71 -2.09 0.43 16.99
C MET A 71 -1.54 -1.00 17.06
N GLN A 72 -0.62 -1.39 16.17
CA GLN A 72 -0.05 -2.73 16.06
C GLN A 72 -1.07 -3.87 15.87
N ASP A 73 -2.22 -3.58 15.26
CA ASP A 73 -3.23 -4.60 14.95
C ASP A 73 -3.06 -5.15 13.53
N TYR A 74 -2.07 -6.03 13.36
CA TYR A 74 -1.70 -6.59 12.07
C TYR A 74 -2.77 -7.50 11.45
N TYR A 75 -3.62 -8.13 12.27
CA TYR A 75 -4.70 -8.99 11.77
C TYR A 75 -5.78 -8.20 11.03
N ARG A 76 -6.21 -7.06 11.63
CA ARG A 76 -7.15 -6.16 10.97
C ARG A 76 -6.52 -5.49 9.75
N VAL A 77 -5.22 -5.12 9.82
CA VAL A 77 -4.49 -4.54 8.67
C VAL A 77 -4.59 -5.43 7.45
N GLU A 78 -4.29 -6.72 7.58
CA GLU A 78 -4.33 -7.66 6.44
C GLU A 78 -5.72 -7.69 5.78
N THR A 79 -6.78 -7.69 6.58
CA THR A 79 -8.16 -7.73 6.09
C THR A 79 -8.51 -6.48 5.26
N TYR A 80 -8.10 -5.29 5.71
CA TYR A 80 -8.36 -4.05 4.99
C TYR A 80 -7.46 -3.84 3.78
N LEU A 81 -6.21 -4.31 3.82
CA LEU A 81 -5.33 -4.32 2.65
C LEU A 81 -5.88 -5.20 1.53
N ASN A 82 -6.37 -6.40 1.85
CA ASN A 82 -7.02 -7.28 0.87
C ASN A 82 -8.27 -6.63 0.25
N GLN A 83 -9.03 -5.86 1.01
CA GLN A 83 -10.17 -5.10 0.49
C GLN A 83 -9.73 -3.96 -0.44
N ALA A 84 -8.64 -3.26 -0.10
CA ALA A 84 -8.10 -2.19 -0.92
C ALA A 84 -7.52 -2.74 -2.23
N GLU A 85 -6.79 -3.84 -2.19
CA GLU A 85 -6.25 -4.53 -3.37
C GLU A 85 -7.36 -4.93 -4.33
N ARG A 86 -8.43 -5.57 -3.82
CA ARG A 86 -9.61 -5.92 -4.62
C ARG A 86 -10.29 -4.71 -5.24
N ALA A 87 -10.44 -3.62 -4.48
CA ALA A 87 -11.04 -2.40 -5.00
C ALA A 87 -10.24 -1.78 -6.16
N ILE A 88 -8.90 -1.87 -6.12
CA ILE A 88 -8.02 -1.45 -7.23
C ILE A 88 -8.20 -2.36 -8.44
N VAL A 89 -8.10 -3.69 -8.26
CA VAL A 89 -8.21 -4.66 -9.35
C VAL A 89 -9.57 -4.56 -10.05
N ASP A 90 -10.66 -4.52 -9.28
CA ASP A 90 -12.02 -4.37 -9.82
C ASP A 90 -12.17 -3.06 -10.62
N SER A 91 -11.51 -1.99 -10.16
CA SER A 91 -11.52 -0.72 -10.88
C SER A 91 -10.77 -0.80 -12.21
N GLN A 92 -9.60 -1.46 -12.23
CA GLN A 92 -8.79 -1.64 -13.44
C GLN A 92 -9.48 -2.56 -14.46
N GLU A 93 -10.14 -3.63 -14.01
CA GLU A 93 -10.89 -4.52 -14.90
C GLU A 93 -12.07 -3.80 -15.58
N ARG A 94 -12.79 -2.95 -14.84
CA ARG A 94 -13.88 -2.16 -15.41
C ARG A 94 -13.35 -1.24 -16.52
N GLU A 95 -12.22 -0.60 -16.30
CA GLU A 95 -11.55 0.25 -17.30
C GLU A 95 -11.16 -0.55 -18.56
N LEU A 96 -10.60 -1.75 -18.40
CA LEU A 96 -10.20 -2.64 -19.51
C LEU A 96 -11.39 -3.21 -20.32
N LYS A 97 -12.54 -3.42 -19.66
CA LYS A 97 -13.78 -3.91 -20.32
C LYS A 97 -14.49 -2.80 -21.09
N HIS A 98 -14.45 -1.56 -20.59
CA HIS A 98 -15.01 -0.40 -21.30
C HIS A 98 -14.18 -0.01 -22.54
N GLY A 99 -12.86 -0.19 -22.51
CA GLY A 99 -11.98 0.04 -23.67
C GLY A 99 -12.17 -0.94 -24.83
N ARG A 100 -12.83 -2.09 -24.61
CA ARG A 100 -13.03 -3.13 -25.63
C ARG A 100 -14.36 -3.06 -26.38
N ASN A 101 -15.37 -2.35 -25.87
CA ASN A 101 -16.74 -2.51 -26.36
C ASN A 101 -17.39 -1.33 -27.07
N ILE A 102 -16.84 -0.09 -27.08
CA ILE A 102 -17.61 1.04 -27.68
C ILE A 102 -16.70 2.11 -28.32
N ALA A 103 -16.73 2.17 -29.65
CA ALA A 103 -16.30 3.31 -30.49
C ALA A 103 -17.33 4.47 -30.55
N VAL A 104 -18.17 4.64 -29.52
CA VAL A 104 -19.40 5.48 -29.55
C VAL A 104 -19.55 6.40 -28.31
N PHE A 105 -18.52 6.62 -27.50
CA PHE A 105 -18.56 7.62 -26.40
C PHE A 105 -17.48 8.70 -26.59
N PRO A 106 -17.73 9.95 -26.14
CA PRO A 106 -16.87 11.09 -26.44
C PRO A 106 -15.44 10.84 -25.94
N PRO A 107 -14.42 11.50 -26.52
CA PRO A 107 -13.03 11.27 -26.17
C PRO A 107 -12.85 11.52 -24.67
N ARG A 108 -12.66 10.44 -23.92
CA ARG A 108 -12.30 10.53 -22.51
C ARG A 108 -10.97 11.27 -22.45
N ASP A 109 -10.88 12.30 -21.60
CA ASP A 109 -9.64 13.04 -21.38
C ASP A 109 -8.50 12.06 -21.08
N GLU A 110 -7.64 11.85 -22.06
CA GLU A 110 -6.54 10.88 -22.00
C GLU A 110 -5.63 11.15 -20.79
N LYS A 111 -5.54 12.43 -20.41
CA LYS A 111 -4.84 12.93 -19.22
C LYS A 111 -5.48 12.44 -17.91
N ALA A 112 -6.80 12.45 -17.79
CA ALA A 112 -7.50 11.98 -16.59
C ALA A 112 -7.41 10.45 -16.44
N SER A 113 -7.36 9.73 -17.56
CA SER A 113 -7.14 8.28 -17.58
C SER A 113 -5.72 7.92 -17.12
N LYS A 114 -4.70 8.61 -17.67
CA LYS A 114 -3.29 8.44 -17.27
C LYS A 114 -3.07 8.73 -15.78
N PHE A 115 -3.66 9.80 -15.26
CA PHE A 115 -3.56 10.15 -13.84
C PHE A 115 -4.19 9.08 -12.91
N ALA A 116 -5.34 8.53 -13.28
CA ALA A 116 -5.99 7.48 -12.49
C ALA A 116 -5.17 6.18 -12.44
N ILE A 117 -4.55 5.79 -13.57
CA ILE A 117 -3.68 4.61 -13.65
C ILE A 117 -2.42 4.83 -12.79
N GLN A 118 -1.80 6.00 -12.87
CA GLN A 118 -0.63 6.34 -12.06
C GLN A 118 -0.96 6.32 -10.56
N GLN A 119 -2.12 6.88 -10.17
CA GLN A 119 -2.55 6.89 -8.78
C GLN A 119 -2.83 5.47 -8.26
N ALA A 120 -3.47 4.61 -9.06
CA ALA A 120 -3.69 3.21 -8.71
C ALA A 120 -2.36 2.45 -8.52
N GLY A 121 -1.33 2.76 -9.33
CA GLY A 121 0.02 2.23 -9.15
C GLY A 121 0.65 2.64 -7.81
N LYS A 122 0.54 3.93 -7.45
CA LYS A 122 0.99 4.45 -6.14
C LYS A 122 0.30 3.76 -4.97
N ASP A 123 -1.02 3.62 -5.06
CA ASP A 123 -1.80 3.00 -3.99
C ASP A 123 -1.49 1.49 -3.88
N MET A 124 -1.29 0.79 -5.00
CA MET A 124 -0.89 -0.62 -5.02
C MET A 124 0.52 -0.83 -4.43
N ALA A 125 1.48 0.05 -4.74
CA ALA A 125 2.83 -0.02 -4.17
C ALA A 125 2.79 0.13 -2.64
N LYS A 126 1.98 1.06 -2.11
CA LYS A 126 1.74 1.22 -0.67
C LYS A 126 1.13 -0.05 -0.06
N ILE A 127 0.11 -0.62 -0.71
CA ILE A 127 -0.55 -1.85 -0.24
C ILE A 127 0.46 -3.00 -0.14
N ASN A 128 1.26 -3.23 -1.18
CA ASN A 128 2.25 -4.30 -1.20
C ASN A 128 3.32 -4.11 -0.11
N ALA A 129 3.81 -2.89 0.09
CA ALA A 129 4.79 -2.60 1.13
C ALA A 129 4.24 -2.89 2.54
N VAL A 130 3.04 -2.40 2.87
CA VAL A 130 2.42 -2.64 4.19
C VAL A 130 2.00 -4.10 4.37
N MET A 131 1.57 -4.76 3.29
CA MET A 131 1.26 -6.19 3.29
C MET A 131 2.50 -7.01 3.62
N GLY A 132 3.65 -6.68 3.03
CA GLY A 132 4.93 -7.32 3.33
C GLY A 132 5.27 -7.24 4.83
N VAL A 133 5.15 -6.05 5.43
CA VAL A 133 5.38 -5.84 6.87
C VAL A 133 4.40 -6.64 7.71
N THR A 134 3.11 -6.62 7.35
CA THR A 134 2.07 -7.37 8.06
C THR A 134 2.33 -8.87 8.04
N LYS A 135 2.76 -9.41 6.89
CA LYS A 135 3.14 -10.82 6.75
C LYS A 135 4.40 -11.17 7.53
N MET A 136 5.37 -10.27 7.59
CA MET A 136 6.57 -10.41 8.42
C MET A 136 6.20 -10.49 9.91
N CYS A 137 5.31 -9.63 10.41
CA CYS A 137 4.80 -9.69 11.78
C CYS A 137 4.05 -11.01 12.08
N ASN A 138 3.37 -11.56 11.06
CA ASN A 138 2.69 -12.86 11.13
C ASN A 138 3.65 -14.06 10.93
N LYS A 139 4.98 -13.85 10.90
CA LYS A 139 6.03 -14.87 10.68
C LYS A 139 5.98 -15.57 9.32
N ASN A 140 5.25 -15.02 8.34
CA ASN A 140 5.14 -15.57 7.00
C ASN A 140 6.16 -14.91 6.06
N TYR A 141 7.44 -15.22 6.26
CA TYR A 141 8.57 -14.56 5.59
C TYR A 141 8.60 -14.79 4.08
N SER A 142 8.20 -15.97 3.59
CA SER A 142 8.14 -16.28 2.15
C SER A 142 7.18 -15.34 1.41
N THR A 143 5.94 -15.24 1.88
CA THR A 143 4.95 -14.33 1.29
C THR A 143 5.30 -12.86 1.49
N ALA A 144 6.01 -12.53 2.58
CA ALA A 144 6.48 -11.17 2.82
C ALA A 144 7.53 -10.77 1.78
N ALA A 145 8.49 -11.65 1.50
CA ALA A 145 9.52 -11.45 0.48
C ALA A 145 8.89 -11.22 -0.90
N ASP A 146 7.88 -12.01 -1.27
CA ASP A 146 7.16 -11.82 -2.54
C ASP A 146 6.57 -10.41 -2.59
N LYS A 147 5.83 -10.00 -1.56
CA LYS A 147 5.17 -8.68 -1.52
C LYS A 147 6.17 -7.52 -1.56
N PHE A 148 7.33 -7.62 -0.91
CA PHE A 148 8.37 -6.59 -0.97
C PHE A 148 9.04 -6.48 -2.34
N VAL A 149 9.31 -7.61 -3.00
CA VAL A 149 9.93 -7.62 -4.34
C VAL A 149 9.00 -7.06 -5.41
N TYR A 150 7.68 -7.18 -5.22
CA TYR A 150 6.66 -6.60 -6.10
C TYR A 150 6.43 -5.09 -5.89
N VAL A 151 7.09 -4.43 -4.93
CA VAL A 151 6.98 -2.98 -4.77
C VAL A 151 7.79 -2.28 -5.87
N ASP A 152 7.15 -1.33 -6.57
CA ASP A 152 7.81 -0.53 -7.60
C ASP A 152 8.55 0.67 -6.98
N HIS A 153 9.87 0.74 -7.18
CA HIS A 153 10.72 1.82 -6.67
C HIS A 153 10.34 3.20 -7.22
N GLU A 154 9.92 3.28 -8.48
CA GLU A 154 9.68 4.59 -9.13
C GLU A 154 8.40 5.26 -8.61
N VAL A 155 7.48 4.45 -8.12
CA VAL A 155 6.11 4.87 -7.79
C VAL A 155 5.88 4.87 -6.27
N PHE A 156 6.72 4.17 -5.50
CA PHE A 156 6.57 4.05 -4.07
C PHE A 156 6.97 5.34 -3.31
N GLU A 157 5.98 5.92 -2.62
CA GLU A 157 6.17 7.04 -1.71
C GLU A 157 5.27 6.85 -0.48
N PHE A 158 5.84 6.52 0.67
CA PHE A 158 5.08 6.41 1.92
C PHE A 158 5.85 6.84 3.18
N PRO A 159 6.36 8.09 3.22
CA PRO A 159 7.28 8.57 4.25
C PRO A 159 6.70 8.48 5.67
N ASP A 160 5.38 8.51 5.82
CA ASP A 160 4.72 8.43 7.12
C ASP A 160 4.76 7.04 7.78
N LEU A 161 5.20 5.99 7.06
CA LEU A 161 5.23 4.63 7.60
C LEU A 161 6.46 3.83 7.17
N LEU A 162 6.87 3.90 5.90
CA LEU A 162 7.94 3.08 5.35
C LEU A 162 8.85 3.88 4.43
N SER A 163 10.16 3.75 4.65
CA SER A 163 11.19 4.28 3.77
C SER A 163 11.64 3.26 2.72
N ASN A 164 12.30 3.73 1.67
CA ASN A 164 12.89 2.85 0.66
C ASN A 164 13.92 1.89 1.28
N THR A 165 14.65 2.35 2.30
CA THR A 165 15.60 1.53 3.06
C THR A 165 14.89 0.42 3.84
N ASP A 166 13.73 0.69 4.45
CA ASP A 166 12.98 -0.34 5.18
C ASP A 166 12.54 -1.48 4.25
N ILE A 167 12.10 -1.13 3.03
CA ILE A 167 11.71 -2.12 2.01
C ILE A 167 12.91 -2.93 1.54
N ALA A 168 14.04 -2.26 1.28
CA ALA A 168 15.28 -2.91 0.88
C ALA A 168 15.73 -3.95 1.93
N PHE A 169 15.84 -3.55 3.20
CA PHE A 169 16.25 -4.43 4.28
C PHE A 169 15.22 -5.55 4.53
N ALA A 170 13.94 -5.21 4.71
CA ALA A 170 12.91 -6.20 5.01
C ALA A 170 12.75 -7.21 3.86
N GLY A 171 12.79 -6.74 2.61
CA GLY A 171 12.78 -7.58 1.42
C GLY A 171 14.00 -8.49 1.33
N CYS A 172 15.22 -7.98 1.54
CA CYS A 172 16.44 -8.78 1.53
C CYS A 172 16.48 -9.84 2.61
N PHE A 173 16.17 -9.49 3.87
CA PHE A 173 16.20 -10.45 4.97
C PHE A 173 15.10 -11.51 4.83
N CYS A 174 13.89 -11.12 4.42
CA CYS A 174 12.83 -12.09 4.17
C CYS A 174 13.17 -13.02 3.01
N ALA A 175 13.77 -12.48 1.93
CA ALA A 175 14.21 -13.29 0.79
C ALA A 175 15.33 -14.25 1.19
N LEU A 176 16.36 -13.80 1.90
CA LEU A 176 17.43 -14.69 2.39
C LEU A 176 16.90 -15.81 3.29
N ALA A 177 15.94 -15.49 4.14
CA ALA A 177 15.39 -16.46 5.09
C ALA A 177 14.46 -17.50 4.44
N SER A 178 13.91 -17.21 3.26
CA SER A 178 12.81 -18.00 2.68
C SER A 178 13.01 -18.50 1.25
N TYR A 179 13.86 -17.86 0.45
CA TYR A 179 14.02 -18.19 -0.97
C TYR A 179 15.18 -19.14 -1.19
N ASP A 180 14.96 -20.06 -2.14
CA ASP A 180 16.04 -20.88 -2.68
C ASP A 180 16.99 -20.03 -3.55
N ARG A 181 18.19 -20.54 -3.77
CA ARG A 181 19.23 -19.88 -4.56
C ARG A 181 18.78 -19.46 -5.97
N ASN A 182 17.92 -20.24 -6.60
CA ASN A 182 17.33 -19.92 -7.91
C ASN A 182 16.35 -18.75 -7.81
N GLN A 183 15.49 -18.75 -6.80
CA GLN A 183 14.52 -17.68 -6.55
C GLN A 183 15.22 -16.36 -6.18
N LEU A 184 16.30 -16.41 -5.39
CA LEU A 184 17.14 -15.23 -5.11
C LEU A 184 17.75 -14.64 -6.39
N LYS A 185 18.32 -15.48 -7.26
CA LYS A 185 18.90 -15.03 -8.54
C LYS A 185 17.86 -14.39 -9.44
N GLU A 186 16.69 -15.01 -9.56
CA GLU A 186 15.63 -14.53 -10.46
C GLU A 186 14.92 -13.29 -9.90
N LYS A 187 14.41 -13.36 -8.67
CA LYS A 187 13.51 -12.35 -8.09
C LYS A 187 14.23 -11.16 -7.47
N VAL A 188 15.47 -11.32 -7.00
CA VAL A 188 16.21 -10.27 -6.26
C VAL A 188 17.37 -9.72 -7.09
N ILE A 189 18.18 -10.59 -7.70
CA ILE A 189 19.42 -10.16 -8.39
C ILE A 189 19.14 -9.71 -9.83
N THR A 190 18.37 -10.50 -10.58
CA THR A 190 18.01 -10.19 -11.98
C THR A 190 16.96 -9.09 -12.06
N ASN A 191 16.18 -8.89 -10.99
CA ASN A 191 15.11 -7.90 -10.95
C ASN A 191 15.68 -6.47 -10.83
N ALA A 192 15.66 -5.74 -11.94
CA ALA A 192 16.12 -4.36 -12.03
C ALA A 192 15.36 -3.40 -11.09
N ASN A 193 14.08 -3.65 -10.81
CA ASN A 193 13.28 -2.79 -9.94
C ASN A 193 13.72 -2.91 -8.48
N PHE A 194 13.87 -4.14 -8.00
CA PHE A 194 14.32 -4.36 -6.62
C PHE A 194 15.78 -3.93 -6.44
N ARG A 195 16.62 -4.07 -7.47
CA ARG A 195 18.01 -3.60 -7.45
C ARG A 195 18.13 -2.09 -7.20
N LYS A 196 17.21 -1.27 -7.72
CA LYS A 196 17.16 0.18 -7.44
C LYS A 196 16.98 0.48 -5.94
N PHE A 197 16.25 -0.36 -5.20
CA PHE A 197 16.15 -0.24 -3.73
C PHE A 197 17.48 -0.59 -3.02
N LEU A 198 18.32 -1.44 -3.62
CA LEU A 198 19.57 -1.93 -3.03
C LEU A 198 20.81 -1.11 -3.42
N GLU A 199 20.79 -0.43 -4.57
CA GLU A 199 21.88 0.42 -5.06
C GLU A 199 22.38 1.50 -4.06
N PRO A 200 21.52 2.18 -3.30
CA PRO A 200 21.96 3.15 -2.30
C PRO A 200 22.73 2.51 -1.13
N GLU A 201 22.49 1.22 -0.90
CA GLU A 201 22.98 0.47 0.25
C GLU A 201 24.01 -0.57 -0.22
N GLU A 202 25.15 -0.09 -0.73
CA GLU A 202 26.28 -0.93 -1.17
C GLU A 202 26.70 -1.97 -0.11
N LYS A 203 26.45 -1.69 1.18
CA LYS A 203 26.72 -2.58 2.33
C LYS A 203 25.81 -3.81 2.42
N VAL A 204 24.60 -3.77 1.86
CA VAL A 204 23.66 -4.91 1.87
C VAL A 204 24.01 -5.89 0.75
N ILE A 205 24.30 -5.35 -0.44
CA ILE A 205 24.75 -6.14 -1.60
C ILE A 205 26.15 -6.72 -1.35
N ASN A 206 27.07 -5.91 -0.80
CA ASN A 206 28.44 -6.34 -0.46
C ASN A 206 28.55 -6.97 0.93
N ASN A 207 27.44 -7.26 1.61
CA ASN A 207 27.52 -8.05 2.82
C ASN A 207 28.13 -9.41 2.44
N ALA A 208 29.30 -9.71 2.99
CA ALA A 208 30.11 -10.88 2.63
C ALA A 208 29.30 -12.20 2.66
N ASN A 209 28.21 -12.25 3.43
CA ASN A 209 27.29 -13.38 3.48
C ASN A 209 26.40 -13.52 2.23
N PHE A 210 25.89 -12.43 1.65
CA PHE A 210 25.10 -12.48 0.40
C PHE A 210 25.96 -12.98 -0.77
N ARG A 211 27.20 -12.49 -0.85
CA ARG A 211 28.15 -12.90 -1.89
C ARG A 211 28.63 -14.35 -1.70
N LYS A 212 28.97 -14.75 -0.47
CA LYS A 212 29.30 -16.16 -0.14
C LYS A 212 28.15 -17.12 -0.42
N PHE A 213 26.89 -16.73 -0.18
CA PHE A 213 25.71 -17.57 -0.48
C PHE A 213 25.46 -17.70 -1.99
N LEU A 214 25.97 -16.75 -2.80
CA LEU A 214 25.83 -16.72 -4.25
C LEU A 214 27.02 -17.33 -5.00
N GLU A 215 28.18 -17.48 -4.38
CA GLU A 215 29.32 -18.23 -4.90
C GLU A 215 29.05 -19.74 -4.80
N PRO A 216 29.21 -20.52 -5.87
CA PRO A 216 29.03 -21.98 -5.79
C PRO A 216 29.95 -22.48 -4.69
N GLU A 217 29.44 -23.32 -3.77
CA GLU A 217 30.36 -24.08 -2.92
C GLU A 217 31.29 -24.81 -3.90
N GLY A 218 32.58 -24.47 -3.85
CA GLY A 218 33.57 -25.18 -4.63
C GLY A 218 33.42 -26.66 -4.28
N ASN A 219 33.32 -27.49 -5.32
CA ASN A 219 33.59 -28.91 -5.17
C ASN A 219 35.00 -29.03 -4.59
N GLU A 220 35.10 -29.34 -3.30
CA GLU A 220 36.23 -30.05 -2.70
C GLU A 220 35.70 -31.31 -2.01
#